data_AF-A0A403QDW4-F1
#
_entry.id   AF-A0A403QDW4-F1
#
_cell.length_a   1.000
_cell.length_b   1.000
_cell.length_c   1.000
_cell.angle_alpha   90.00
_cell.angle_beta   90.00
_cell.angle_gamma   90.00
#
_symmetry.space_group_name_H-M   'P 1'
#
loop_
_entity.id
_entity.type
_entity.pdbx_description
1 polymer ?
#
loop_
_entity_poly.entity_id
_entity_poly.type
_entity_poly.pdbx_seq_one_letter_code
_entity_poly.pdbx_strand_id
1 'polypeptide(L)' 'MKQEKWVIEVDNDGFLFSREVNGCIKETYAPVNREKATVFAVAIIQGFEPPRLLTPMSSTNRDSQSLQGHLNSGIPVD' A
#
# COMPACT_ATOMS: atom_id res chain seq x y z
N MET A 1 16.09 8.05 17.83
CA MET A 1 15.26 6.83 17.95
C MET A 1 14.21 6.90 16.86
N LYS A 2 14.00 5.84 16.08
CA LYS A 2 12.90 5.82 15.10
C LYS A 2 11.60 5.65 15.89
N GLN A 3 10.65 6.57 15.72
CA GLN A 3 9.32 6.42 16.31
C GLN A 3 8.49 5.58 15.34
N GLU A 4 8.26 4.32 15.71
CA GLU A 4 7.39 3.41 14.98
C GLU A 4 6.04 3.34 15.69
N LYS A 5 4.97 3.43 14.89
CA LYS A 5 3.60 3.37 15.37
C LYS A 5 2.80 2.47 14.44
N TRP A 6 2.02 1.58 15.04
CA TRP A 6 1.05 0.74 14.37
C TRP A 6 -0.34 1.24 14.64
N VAL A 7 -1.16 1.35 13.59
CA VAL A 7 -2.56 1.77 13.66
C VAL A 7 -3.44 0.62 13.20
N ILE A 8 -4.48 0.34 13.98
CA ILE A 8 -5.52 -0.63 13.64
C ILE A 8 -6.82 0.15 13.55
N GLU A 9 -7.40 0.20 12.36
CA GLU A 9 -8.70 0.80 12.10
C GLU A 9 -9.75 -0.31 12.02
N VAL A 10 -10.90 -0.09 12.66
CA VAL A 10 -12.02 -1.03 12.67
C VAL A 10 -13.14 -0.45 11.81
N ASP A 11 -13.48 -1.15 10.74
CA ASP A 11 -14.63 -0.87 9.88
C ASP A 11 -15.62 -2.05 9.96
N ASN A 12 -16.86 -1.84 9.51
CA ASN A 12 -17.99 -2.76 9.72
C ASN A 12 -17.69 -4.22 9.32
N ASP A 13 -16.84 -4.45 8.32
CA ASP A 13 -16.49 -5.79 7.81
C ASP A 13 -15.02 -6.18 7.97
N GLY A 14 -14.18 -5.37 8.64
CA GLY A 14 -12.76 -5.70 8.72
C GLY A 14 -11.87 -4.79 9.55
N PHE A 15 -10.62 -5.20 9.64
CA PHE A 15 -9.55 -4.53 10.36
C PHE A 15 -8.46 -4.15 9.38
N LEU A 16 -8.15 -2.86 9.29
CA LEU A 16 -7.07 -2.34 8.45
C LEU A 16 -5.87 -2.01 9.33
N PHE A 17 -4.69 -2.43 8.87
CA PHE A 17 -3.43 -2.17 9.53
C PHE A 17 -2.62 -1.17 8.72
N SER A 18 -2.04 -0.19 9.40
CA SER A 18 -1.08 0.74 8.82
C SER A 18 0.14 0.90 9.72
N ARG A 19 1.33 0.95 9.11
CA ARG A 19 2.59 1.24 9.80
C ARG A 19 3.03 2.67 9.51
N GLU A 20 3.20 3.44 10.58
CA GLU A 20 3.70 4.81 10.56
C GLU A 20 5.12 4.84 11.12
N VAL A 21 6.05 5.45 10.39
CA VAL A 21 7.44 5.63 10.83
C VAL A 21 7.79 7.10 10.70
N ASN A 22 8.12 7.73 11.84
CA ASN A 22 8.43 9.15 11.95
C ASN A 22 7.32 10.05 11.35
N GLY A 23 6.06 9.78 11.65
CA GLY A 23 4.92 10.57 11.16
C GLY A 23 4.47 10.25 9.73
N CYS A 24 5.21 9.41 8.99
CA CYS A 24 4.86 9.00 7.64
C CYS A 24 4.26 7.60 7.63
N ILE A 25 3.10 7.42 7.01
CA ILE A 25 2.59 6.09 6.67
C ILE A 25 3.57 5.48 5.66
N LYS A 26 4.18 4.35 6.03
CA LYS A 26 5.09 3.58 5.18
C LYS A 26 4.40 2.42 4.50
N GLU A 27 3.48 1.79 5.22
CA GLU A 27 2.71 0.65 4.73
C GLU A 27 1.26 0.76 5.15
N THR A 28 0.39 0.36 4.24
CA THR A 28 -1.02 0.12 4.48
C THR A 28 -1.36 -1.22 3.87
N TYR A 29 -2.08 -2.04 4.63
CA TYR A 29 -2.43 -3.39 4.24
C TYR A 29 -3.91 -3.54 3.95
N ALA A 30 -4.26 -4.56 3.19
CA ALA A 30 -5.65 -4.88 2.91
C ALA A 30 -6.42 -5.21 4.21
N PRO A 31 -7.71 -4.85 4.30
CA PRO A 31 -8.56 -5.21 5.43
C PRO A 31 -8.59 -6.74 5.64
N VAL A 32 -8.58 -7.16 6.90
CA VAL A 32 -8.68 -8.57 7.28
C VAL A 32 -9.81 -8.83 8.26
N ASN A 33 -10.25 -10.08 8.35
CA ASN A 33 -11.24 -10.48 9.34
C ASN A 33 -10.66 -10.47 10.77
N ARG A 34 -11.54 -10.58 11.77
CA ARG A 34 -11.18 -10.52 13.20
C ARG A 34 -10.13 -11.55 13.63
N GLU A 35 -10.25 -12.78 13.13
CA GLU A 35 -9.35 -13.88 13.48
C GLU A 35 -7.92 -13.57 13.04
N LYS A 36 -7.75 -13.17 11.77
CA LYS A 36 -6.44 -12.76 11.23
C LYS A 36 -5.92 -11.50 11.93
N ALA A 37 -6.78 -10.51 12.16
CA ALA A 37 -6.41 -9.28 12.85
C ALA A 37 -5.80 -9.54 14.24
N THR A 38 -6.38 -10.48 14.99
CA THR A 38 -5.89 -10.85 16.33
C THR A 38 -4.49 -11.45 16.25
N VAL A 39 -4.28 -12.40 15.33
CA VAL A 39 -2.96 -13.02 15.12
C VAL A 39 -1.92 -11.97 14.71
N PHE A 40 -2.29 -11.05 13.83
CA PHE A 40 -1.37 -10.01 13.34
C PHE A 40 -1.02 -9.01 14.43
N ALA A 41 -1.99 -8.57 15.25
CA ALA A 41 -1.73 -7.68 16.37
C ALA A 41 -0.75 -8.32 17.37
N VAL A 42 -0.95 -9.60 17.72
CA VAL A 42 -0.03 -10.34 18.60
C VAL A 42 1.37 -10.44 17.98
N ALA A 43 1.48 -10.77 16.69
CA ALA A 43 2.76 -10.87 16.00
C ALA A 43 3.53 -9.54 16.03
N ILE A 44 2.85 -8.43 15.73
CA ILE A 44 3.42 -7.07 15.77
C ILE A 44 3.92 -6.73 17.18
N ILE A 45 3.11 -6.99 18.21
CA ILE A 45 3.48 -6.73 19.62
C ILE A 45 4.70 -7.55 20.04
N GLN A 46 4.83 -8.78 19.54
CA GLN A 46 5.97 -9.66 19.82
C GLN A 46 7.22 -9.31 18.99
N GLY A 47 7.16 -8.28 18.13
CA GLY A 47 8.28 -7.85 17.30
C GLY A 47 8.54 -8.77 16.09
N PHE A 48 7.58 -9.64 15.75
CA PHE A 48 7.64 -10.36 14.49
C PHE A 48 7.33 -9.43 13.34
N GLU A 49 8.00 -9.65 12.20
CA GLU A 49 7.62 -8.98 10.97
C GLU A 49 6.14 -9.28 10.66
N PRO A 50 5.38 -8.29 10.16
CA PRO A 50 4.00 -8.51 9.76
C PRO A 50 3.99 -9.69 8.77
N PRO A 51 3.10 -10.68 8.92
CA PRO A 51 3.13 -11.85 8.07
C PRO A 51 3.10 -11.42 6.60
N ARG A 52 3.97 -11.98 5.76
CA ARG A 52 4.03 -11.75 4.30
C ARG A 52 2.69 -11.89 3.57
N LEU A 53 1.67 -12.42 4.25
CA LEU A 53 0.28 -12.51 3.82
C LEU A 53 -0.49 -11.18 3.89
N LEU A 54 0.03 -10.17 4.58
CA LEU A 54 -0.45 -8.80 4.48
C LEU A 54 -0.03 -8.25 3.12
N THR A 55 -0.88 -8.46 2.12
CA THR A 55 -0.68 -7.87 0.79
C THR A 55 -0.70 -6.35 0.95
N PRO A 56 0.38 -5.64 0.57
CA PRO A 56 0.35 -4.19 0.51
C PRO A 56 -0.85 -3.79 -0.36
N MET A 57 -1.60 -2.79 0.08
CA MET A 57 -2.58 -2.19 -0.81
C MET A 57 -1.79 -1.60 -1.98
N SER A 58 -1.85 -2.26 -3.14
CA SER A 58 -1.10 -1.78 -4.30
C SER A 58 -1.75 -0.47 -4.73
N SER A 59 -1.06 0.64 -4.49
CA SER A 59 -1.33 1.87 -5.19
C SER A 59 -1.11 1.56 -6.67
N THR A 60 -2.18 1.30 -7.41
CA THR A 60 -2.10 1.11 -8.85
C THR A 60 -1.72 2.47 -9.43
N ASN A 61 -0.42 2.72 -9.58
CA ASN A 61 0.06 3.87 -10.35
C ASN A 61 -0.36 3.60 -11.79
N ARG A 62 -1.47 4.23 -12.18
CA ARG A 62 -1.93 4.27 -13.56
C ARG A 62 -1.10 5.35 -14.26
N ASP A 63 0.21 5.12 -14.36
CA ASP A 63 1.07 5.87 -15.26
C ASP A 63 0.72 5.40 -16.68
N SER A 64 -0.19 6.14 -17.29
CA SER A 64 -0.58 6.03 -18.68
C SER A 64 0.66 5.91 -19.55
N GLN A 65 0.77 4.76 -20.23
CA GLN A 65 1.69 4.56 -21.33
C GLN A 65 1.41 5.65 -22.39
N SER A 66 2.24 6.69 -22.41
CA SER A 66 2.33 7.56 -23.59
C SER A 66 3.16 6.81 -24.62
N LEU A 67 2.47 6.03 -25.45
CA LEU A 67 3.06 5.27 -26.54
C LEU A 67 3.72 6.24 -27.54
N GLN A 68 4.97 5.93 -27.88
CA GLN A 68 5.68 6.46 -29.04
C GLN A 68 4.80 6.42 -30.30
N GLY A 69 4.64 7.58 -30.94
CA GLY A 69 4.27 7.70 -32.35
C GLY A 69 5.31 8.54 -33.08
N HIS A 70 6.45 7.94 -33.41
CA HIS A 70 7.34 8.46 -34.46
C HIS A 70 6.76 8.06 -35.82
N LEU A 71 6.55 9.03 -36.73
CA LEU A 71 7.10 9.07 -38.10
C LEU A 71 6.27 9.97 -39.07
N ASN A 72 6.99 10.92 -39.65
CA ASN A 72 6.98 11.32 -41.08
C ASN A 72 5.95 12.32 -41.66
N SER A 73 6.48 13.53 -41.90
CA SER A 73 6.55 14.27 -43.18
C SER A 73 5.28 14.55 -44.00
N GLY A 74 4.92 15.83 -44.08
CA GLY A 74 4.10 16.41 -45.14
C GLY A 74 4.40 17.91 -45.29
N ILE A 75 5.01 18.28 -46.41
CA ILE A 75 5.38 19.65 -46.81
C ILE A 75 4.11 20.50 -46.99
N PRO A 76 4.05 21.77 -46.53
CA PRO A 76 2.96 22.67 -46.92
C PRO A 76 3.17 23.12 -48.37
N VAL A 77 2.15 22.91 -49.20
CA VAL A 77 2.05 23.44 -50.56
C VAL A 77 1.69 24.93 -50.51
N ASP A 78 2.44 25.75 -51.25
CA ASP A 78 2.03 27.05 -51.79
C ASP A 78 2.43 27.04 -53.28
#